data_AF-A0A520WX73-F1
#
_entry.id   AF-A0A520WX73-F1
#
_cell.length_a   1.000
_cell.length_b   1.000
_cell.length_c   1.000
_cell.angle_alpha   90.00
_cell.angle_beta   90.00
_cell.angle_gamma   90.00
#
_symmetry.space_group_name_H-M   'P 1'
#
loop_
_entity.id
_entity.type
_entity.pdbx_description
1 polymer ?
#
loop_
_entity_poly.entity_id
_entity_poly.type
_entity_poly.pdbx_seq_one_letter_code
_entity_poly.pdbx_strand_id
1 'polypeptide(L)'
;MSATRPSLAAAIRAALLTAEPTAKVFAARDLARNWRQGRLEWSFDIAMPDRPAWPDSPELLPPNQMPRRGRGGSERSRLALWHALAHIEFVAIDLALDIVGRFGAIMPRDFTDDFLSVAADEAMHFALLDRKLRSLGSHYGALPAHAGLWESAQE
;
A
#
# COMPACT_ATOMS: atom_id res chain seq x y z
N MET A 1 16.31 31.78 -7.96
CA MET A 1 16.46 30.41 -8.51
C MET A 1 15.30 29.60 -7.98
N SER A 2 14.36 29.20 -8.83
CA SER A 2 13.26 28.32 -8.39
C SER A 2 13.88 26.97 -8.03
N ALA A 3 13.69 26.50 -6.80
CA ALA A 3 14.16 25.17 -6.42
C ALA A 3 13.46 24.14 -7.32
N THR A 4 14.24 23.26 -7.96
CA THR A 4 13.71 22.20 -8.80
C THR A 4 12.85 21.29 -7.94
N ARG A 5 11.57 21.13 -8.29
CA ARG A 5 10.67 20.22 -7.57
C ARG A 5 11.06 18.77 -7.90
N PRO A 6 10.99 17.84 -6.94
CA PRO A 6 11.16 16.43 -7.24
C PRO A 6 10.05 15.93 -8.17
N SER A 7 10.37 14.96 -9.03
CA SER A 7 9.37 14.34 -9.92
C SER A 7 8.36 13.51 -9.14
N LEU A 8 7.12 13.50 -9.60
CA LEU A 8 6.07 12.67 -9.03
C LEU A 8 6.43 11.18 -9.11
N ALA A 9 6.95 10.71 -10.26
CA ALA A 9 7.34 9.32 -10.40
C ALA A 9 8.48 8.91 -9.45
N ALA A 10 9.46 9.79 -9.19
CA ALA A 10 10.49 9.50 -8.19
C ALA A 10 9.90 9.34 -6.78
N ALA A 11 8.93 10.18 -6.40
CA ALA A 11 8.25 10.06 -5.12
C ALA A 11 7.43 8.76 -5.02
N ILE A 12 6.67 8.41 -6.06
CA ILE A 12 5.90 7.15 -6.14
C ILE A 12 6.82 5.95 -5.99
N ARG A 13 7.91 5.90 -6.78
CA ARG A 13 8.88 4.80 -6.73
C ARG A 13 9.52 4.67 -5.35
N ALA A 14 9.84 5.77 -4.68
CA ALA A 14 10.39 5.74 -3.33
C ALA A 14 9.41 5.14 -2.31
N ALA A 15 8.12 5.49 -2.40
CA ALA A 15 7.08 4.92 -1.56
C ALA A 15 6.88 3.42 -1.83
N LEU A 16 6.83 2.99 -3.11
CA LEU A 16 6.73 1.58 -3.49
C LEU A 16 7.91 0.75 -2.99
N LEU A 17 9.13 1.31 -2.95
CA LEU A 17 10.33 0.64 -2.45
C LEU A 17 10.49 0.69 -0.92
N THR A 18 9.53 1.26 -0.18
CA THR A 18 9.56 1.27 1.28
C THR A 18 8.93 0.00 1.84
N ALA A 19 9.73 -0.94 2.34
CA ALA A 19 9.24 -2.23 2.81
C ALA A 19 8.51 -2.16 4.16
N GLU A 20 9.03 -1.39 5.13
CA GLU A 20 8.48 -1.39 6.49
C GLU A 20 7.07 -0.75 6.51
N PRO A 21 6.05 -1.40 7.10
CA PRO A 21 4.66 -0.95 6.94
C PRO A 21 4.38 0.46 7.46
N THR A 22 4.92 0.81 8.62
CA THR A 22 4.72 2.13 9.22
C THR A 22 5.36 3.22 8.36
N ALA A 23 6.57 2.99 7.88
CA ALA A 23 7.28 3.86 6.97
C ALA A 23 6.55 4.00 5.63
N LYS A 24 5.99 2.91 5.08
CA LYS A 24 5.20 2.96 3.85
C LYS A 24 3.95 3.82 4.01
N VAL A 25 3.23 3.69 5.12
CA VAL A 25 2.10 4.56 5.46
C VAL A 25 2.53 6.04 5.47
N PHE A 26 3.64 6.36 6.14
CA PHE A 26 4.14 7.73 6.16
C PHE A 26 4.54 8.23 4.77
N ALA A 27 5.22 7.40 3.98
CA ALA A 27 5.66 7.74 2.63
C ALA A 27 4.47 8.00 1.70
N ALA A 28 3.46 7.13 1.68
CA ALA A 28 2.27 7.30 0.86
C ALA A 28 1.50 8.59 1.21
N ARG A 29 1.34 8.87 2.51
CA ARG A 29 0.65 10.07 2.98
C ARG A 29 1.44 11.35 2.73
N ASP A 30 2.76 11.32 2.88
CA ASP A 30 3.63 12.45 2.56
C ASP A 30 3.61 12.76 1.07
N LEU A 31 3.68 11.73 0.22
CA LEU A 31 3.54 11.86 -1.23
C LEU A 31 2.24 12.54 -1.61
N ALA A 32 1.09 12.02 -1.17
CA ALA A 32 -0.22 12.58 -1.49
C ALA A 32 -0.38 14.03 -1.00
N ARG A 33 0.18 14.34 0.17
CA ARG A 33 0.22 15.71 0.71
C ARG A 33 1.07 16.63 -0.17
N ASN A 34 2.28 16.23 -0.52
CA ASN A 34 3.20 17.05 -1.31
C ASN A 34 2.65 17.26 -2.74
N TRP A 35 2.00 16.26 -3.32
CA TRP A 35 1.28 16.39 -4.58
C TRP A 35 0.18 17.46 -4.52
N ARG A 36 -0.73 17.36 -3.53
CA ARG A 36 -1.83 18.32 -3.32
C ARG A 36 -1.35 19.75 -3.09
N GLN A 37 -0.16 19.90 -2.48
CA GLN A 37 0.47 21.19 -2.23
C GLN A 37 1.27 21.73 -3.42
N GLY A 38 1.26 21.05 -4.58
CA GLY A 38 1.99 21.47 -5.78
C GLY A 38 3.52 21.39 -5.65
N ARG A 39 4.01 20.63 -4.65
CA ARG A 39 5.45 20.48 -4.35
C ARG A 39 6.15 19.43 -5.21
N LEU A 40 5.38 18.59 -5.90
CA LEU A 40 5.89 17.62 -6.86
C LEU A 40 5.65 18.11 -8.28
N GLU A 41 6.58 17.79 -9.17
CA GLU A 41 6.43 18.05 -10.60
C GLU A 41 5.67 16.90 -11.28
N TRP A 42 4.73 17.22 -12.17
CA TRP A 42 4.03 16.23 -12.99
C TRP A 42 4.97 15.71 -14.08
N SER A 43 5.90 14.85 -13.66
CA SER A 43 6.92 14.20 -14.48
C SER A 43 6.95 12.71 -14.15
N PHE A 44 7.03 11.90 -15.20
CA PHE A 44 7.12 10.44 -15.17
C PHE A 44 8.42 9.99 -15.84
N ASP A 45 9.54 10.41 -15.26
CA ASP A 45 10.89 10.29 -15.79
C ASP A 45 11.67 9.06 -15.30
N ILE A 46 11.04 8.23 -14.46
CA ILE A 46 11.65 7.03 -13.90
C ILE A 46 10.70 5.83 -14.00
N ALA A 47 11.25 4.67 -14.32
CA ALA A 47 10.49 3.42 -14.39
C ALA A 47 10.06 2.95 -13.00
N MET A 48 8.82 2.48 -12.89
CA MET A 48 8.31 1.81 -11.70
C MET A 48 9.02 0.47 -11.48
N PRO A 49 9.19 0.02 -10.23
CA PRO A 49 9.77 -1.29 -9.96
C PRO A 49 8.83 -2.40 -10.48
N ASP A 50 9.37 -3.60 -10.75
CA ASP A 50 8.54 -4.74 -11.17
C ASP A 50 7.52 -5.13 -10.09
N ARG A 51 7.91 -4.97 -8.82
CA ARG A 51 7.05 -5.13 -7.65
C ARG A 51 7.42 -4.16 -6.53
N PRO A 52 6.46 -3.78 -5.66
CA PRO A 52 6.73 -3.05 -4.44
C PRO A 52 7.64 -3.86 -3.51
N ALA A 53 8.36 -3.15 -2.65
CA ALA A 53 9.05 -3.76 -1.53
C ALA A 53 8.02 -4.09 -0.43
N TRP A 54 8.03 -5.34 0.02
CA TRP A 54 7.21 -5.83 1.13
C TRP A 54 8.12 -6.25 2.29
N PRO A 55 7.62 -6.17 3.53
CA PRO A 55 8.35 -6.64 4.70
C PRO A 55 8.52 -8.16 4.70
N ASP A 56 9.43 -8.68 5.53
CA ASP A 56 9.67 -10.14 5.67
C ASP A 56 8.42 -10.90 6.19
N SER A 57 7.50 -10.21 6.87
CA SER A 57 6.23 -10.75 7.37
C SER A 57 5.07 -9.82 6.97
N PRO A 58 3.91 -10.35 6.56
CA PRO A 58 3.45 -11.74 6.69
C PRO A 58 4.08 -12.72 5.69
N GLU A 59 4.18 -13.99 6.09
CA GLU A 59 4.48 -15.09 5.15
C GLU A 59 3.40 -15.14 4.07
N LEU A 60 3.81 -15.19 2.81
CA LEU A 60 2.90 -15.27 1.67
C LEU A 60 2.70 -16.73 1.28
N LEU A 61 1.46 -17.21 1.44
CA LEU A 61 1.06 -18.55 1.08
C LEU A 61 0.09 -18.51 -0.12
N PRO A 62 0.12 -19.53 -1.01
CA PRO A 62 -0.90 -19.67 -2.02
C PRO A 62 -2.28 -19.94 -1.36
N PRO A 63 -3.40 -19.57 -2.01
CA PRO A 63 -4.74 -19.68 -1.42
C PRO A 63 -5.09 -21.08 -0.88
N ASN A 64 -4.59 -22.14 -1.52
CA ASN A 64 -4.81 -23.53 -1.11
C ASN A 64 -4.01 -23.98 0.13
N GLN A 65 -3.02 -23.21 0.56
CA GLN A 65 -2.22 -23.45 1.77
C GLN A 65 -2.61 -22.54 2.94
N MET A 66 -3.60 -21.66 2.76
CA MET A 66 -4.04 -20.74 3.80
C MET A 66 -4.63 -21.49 5.01
N PRO A 67 -4.26 -21.13 6.26
CA PRO A 67 -4.81 -21.77 7.44
C PRO A 67 -6.33 -21.60 7.53
N ARG A 68 -7.03 -22.64 8.01
CA ARG A 68 -8.46 -22.54 8.30
C ARG A 68 -8.70 -21.47 9.37
N ARG A 69 -9.68 -20.59 9.13
CA ARG A 69 -10.00 -19.42 9.99
C ARG A 69 -10.61 -19.78 11.36
N GLY A 70 -10.66 -21.06 11.74
CA GLY A 70 -11.31 -21.52 12.97
C GLY A 70 -12.84 -21.46 12.90
N ARG A 71 -13.53 -21.66 14.03
CA ARG A 71 -14.99 -21.51 14.10
C ARG A 71 -15.36 -20.03 14.02
N GLY A 72 -16.42 -19.71 13.28
CA GLY A 72 -16.93 -18.34 13.18
C GLY A 72 -17.23 -17.73 14.56
N GLY A 73 -16.82 -16.49 14.78
CA GLY A 73 -16.98 -15.78 16.05
C GLY A 73 -15.90 -16.07 17.09
N SER A 74 -15.03 -17.07 16.88
CA SER A 74 -13.87 -17.28 17.76
C SER A 74 -12.86 -16.13 17.67
N GLU A 75 -12.11 -15.90 18.74
CA GLU A 75 -11.04 -14.90 18.78
C GLU A 75 -10.05 -15.07 17.63
N ARG A 76 -9.64 -16.31 17.34
CA ARG A 76 -8.77 -16.65 16.21
C ARG A 76 -9.36 -16.21 14.87
N SER A 77 -10.66 -16.46 14.64
CA SER A 77 -11.33 -16.04 13.39
C SER A 77 -11.41 -14.52 13.27
N ARG A 78 -11.60 -13.83 14.40
CA ARG A 78 -11.64 -12.36 14.46
C ARG A 78 -10.26 -11.76 14.18
N LEU A 79 -9.20 -12.30 14.78
CA LEU A 79 -7.83 -11.86 14.51
C LEU A 79 -7.44 -12.08 13.04
N ALA A 80 -7.79 -13.24 12.47
CA ALA A 80 -7.55 -13.53 11.05
C ALA A 80 -8.31 -12.57 10.12
N LEU A 81 -9.53 -12.15 10.48
CA LEU A 81 -10.28 -11.15 9.71
C LEU A 81 -9.60 -9.78 9.75
N TRP A 82 -9.25 -9.28 10.93
CA TRP A 82 -8.56 -7.98 11.07
C TRP A 82 -7.21 -7.97 10.34
N HIS A 83 -6.45 -9.05 10.44
CA HIS A 83 -5.16 -9.18 9.76
C HIS A 83 -5.32 -9.22 8.24
N ALA A 84 -6.30 -9.98 7.73
CA ALA A 84 -6.58 -10.03 6.30
C ALA A 84 -7.00 -8.65 5.75
N LEU A 85 -7.85 -7.90 6.49
CA LEU A 85 -8.20 -6.53 6.11
C LEU A 85 -6.96 -5.64 6.09
N ALA A 86 -6.11 -5.70 7.12
CA ALA A 86 -4.87 -4.93 7.13
C ALA A 86 -3.98 -5.27 5.91
N HIS A 87 -3.88 -6.54 5.53
CA HIS A 87 -3.12 -6.93 4.35
C HIS A 87 -3.71 -6.36 3.05
N ILE A 88 -5.04 -6.38 2.92
CA ILE A 88 -5.74 -5.80 1.76
C ILE A 88 -5.42 -4.30 1.65
N GLU A 89 -5.54 -3.55 2.74
CA GLU A 89 -5.22 -2.11 2.73
C GLU A 89 -3.74 -1.85 2.39
N PHE A 90 -2.82 -2.66 2.93
CA PHE A 90 -1.40 -2.53 2.64
C PHE A 90 -1.10 -2.71 1.15
N VAL A 91 -1.69 -3.71 0.51
CA VAL A 91 -1.55 -3.96 -0.93
C VAL A 91 -2.28 -2.89 -1.75
N ALA A 92 -3.40 -2.36 -1.26
CA ALA A 92 -4.15 -1.31 -1.94
C ALA A 92 -3.36 0.01 -2.04
N ILE A 93 -2.54 0.35 -1.04
CA ILE A 93 -1.56 1.47 -1.13
C ILE A 93 -0.67 1.26 -2.35
N ASP A 94 -0.09 0.06 -2.47
CA ASP A 94 0.85 -0.25 -3.54
C ASP A 94 0.18 -0.18 -4.92
N LEU A 95 -1.03 -0.74 -5.07
CA LEU A 95 -1.78 -0.71 -6.32
C LEU A 95 -2.15 0.71 -6.75
N ALA A 96 -2.62 1.53 -5.81
CA ALA A 96 -2.98 2.91 -6.09
C ALA A 96 -1.76 3.77 -6.48
N LEU A 97 -0.59 3.48 -5.92
CA LEU A 97 0.66 4.15 -6.30
C LEU A 97 1.19 3.65 -7.64
N ASP A 98 1.22 2.33 -7.85
CA ASP A 98 1.77 1.70 -9.06
C ASP A 98 0.98 2.10 -10.31
N ILE A 99 -0.35 2.14 -10.24
CA ILE A 99 -1.19 2.54 -11.37
C ILE A 99 -0.91 4.00 -11.80
N VAL A 100 -0.70 4.91 -10.84
CA VAL A 100 -0.29 6.29 -11.15
C VAL A 100 1.10 6.31 -11.75
N GLY A 101 2.05 5.59 -11.15
CA GLY A 101 3.43 5.52 -11.63
C GLY A 101 3.57 5.00 -13.06
N ARG A 102 2.72 4.04 -13.47
CA ARG A 102 2.75 3.44 -14.81
C ARG A 102 1.94 4.21 -15.85
N PHE A 103 0.79 4.75 -15.49
CA PHE A 103 -0.18 5.29 -16.47
C PHE A 103 -0.40 6.80 -16.36
N GLY A 104 0.06 7.46 -15.30
CA GLY A 104 -0.24 8.88 -15.05
C GLY A 104 0.29 9.84 -16.13
N ALA A 105 1.28 9.43 -16.94
CA ALA A 105 1.79 10.24 -18.06
C ALA A 105 0.81 10.35 -19.23
N ILE A 106 -0.05 9.35 -19.42
CA ILE A 106 -0.99 9.24 -20.54
C ILE A 106 -2.46 9.46 -20.11
N MET A 107 -2.69 9.65 -18.81
CA MET A 107 -4.01 9.87 -18.23
C MET A 107 -4.24 11.35 -17.88
N PRO A 108 -5.51 11.80 -17.77
CA PRO A 108 -5.84 13.13 -17.27
C PRO A 108 -5.29 13.38 -15.85
N ARG A 109 -5.13 14.65 -15.45
CA ARG A 109 -4.59 14.99 -14.12
C ARG A 109 -5.41 14.38 -12.98
N ASP A 110 -6.73 14.43 -13.12
CA ASP A 110 -7.67 13.99 -12.10
C ASP A 110 -7.50 12.50 -11.77
N PHE A 111 -7.06 11.68 -12.73
CA PHE A 111 -6.67 10.28 -12.46
C PHE A 111 -5.56 10.20 -11.41
N THR A 112 -4.54 11.05 -11.52
CA THR A 112 -3.46 11.13 -10.53
C THR A 112 -3.98 11.67 -9.20
N ASP A 113 -4.81 12.72 -9.23
CA ASP A 113 -5.39 13.32 -8.02
C ASP A 113 -6.20 12.28 -7.22
N ASP A 114 -7.05 11.50 -7.90
CA ASP A 114 -7.93 10.49 -7.31
C ASP A 114 -7.14 9.32 -6.71
N PHE A 115 -6.25 8.69 -7.49
CA PHE A 115 -5.51 7.52 -7.01
C PHE A 115 -4.49 7.86 -5.92
N LEU A 116 -3.89 9.06 -5.93
CA LEU A 116 -3.06 9.49 -4.81
C LEU A 116 -3.88 9.79 -3.55
N SER A 117 -5.15 10.17 -3.69
CA SER A 117 -6.07 10.25 -2.55
C SER A 117 -6.37 8.85 -2.00
N VAL A 118 -6.69 7.88 -2.87
CA VAL A 118 -6.92 6.48 -2.49
C VAL A 118 -5.71 5.93 -1.72
N ALA A 119 -4.49 6.08 -2.25
CA ALA A 119 -3.28 5.62 -1.57
C ALA A 119 -3.12 6.19 -0.14
N ALA A 120 -3.52 7.45 0.08
CA ALA A 120 -3.46 8.09 1.39
C ALA A 120 -4.56 7.61 2.36
N ASP A 121 -5.72 7.25 1.83
CA ASP A 121 -6.85 6.70 2.58
C ASP A 121 -6.58 5.25 3.00
N GLU A 122 -6.10 4.40 2.10
CA GLU A 122 -5.75 3.01 2.44
C GLU A 122 -4.56 2.96 3.42
N ALA A 123 -3.62 3.91 3.33
CA ALA A 123 -2.58 4.09 4.34
C ALA A 123 -3.15 4.43 5.73
N MET A 124 -4.22 5.23 5.80
CA MET A 124 -4.92 5.50 7.06
C MET A 124 -5.68 4.27 7.54
N HIS A 125 -6.42 3.58 6.66
CA HIS A 125 -7.15 2.36 7.00
C HIS A 125 -6.21 1.29 7.55
N PHE A 126 -5.09 1.01 6.87
CA PHE A 126 -4.05 0.11 7.36
C PHE A 126 -3.59 0.48 8.78
N ALA A 127 -3.25 1.74 9.02
CA ALA A 127 -2.76 2.19 10.32
C ALA A 127 -3.80 1.98 11.44
N LEU A 128 -5.08 2.21 11.15
CA LEU A 128 -6.18 1.96 12.08
C LEU A 128 -6.36 0.47 12.37
N LEU A 129 -6.23 -0.38 11.34
CA LEU A 129 -6.35 -1.83 11.43
C LEU A 129 -5.18 -2.45 12.20
N ASP A 130 -3.93 -2.05 11.92
CA ASP A 130 -2.76 -2.53 12.69
C ASP A 130 -2.84 -2.10 14.15
N ARG A 131 -3.25 -0.85 14.42
CA ARG A 131 -3.50 -0.40 15.80
C ARG A 131 -4.59 -1.24 16.47
N LYS A 132 -5.64 -1.62 15.74
CA LYS A 132 -6.69 -2.50 16.26
C LYS A 132 -6.16 -3.91 16.55
N LEU A 133 -5.33 -4.48 15.68
CA LEU A 133 -4.67 -5.77 15.92
C LEU A 133 -3.80 -5.74 17.18
N ARG A 134 -3.01 -4.67 17.36
CA ARG A 134 -2.20 -4.46 18.57
C ARG A 134 -3.04 -4.39 19.84
N SER A 135 -4.19 -3.72 19.78
CA SER A 135 -5.13 -3.69 20.91
C SER A 135 -5.75 -5.06 21.24
N LEU A 136 -5.58 -6.06 20.36
CA LEU A 136 -6.04 -7.43 20.55
C LEU A 136 -4.88 -8.41 20.82
N GLY A 137 -3.68 -7.91 21.11
CA GLY A 137 -2.51 -8.75 21.39
C GLY A 137 -1.88 -9.38 20.14
N SER A 138 -2.17 -8.87 18.95
CA SER A 138 -1.59 -9.31 17.66
C SER A 138 -0.95 -8.14 16.92
N HIS A 139 -0.53 -8.32 15.67
CA HIS A 139 0.02 -7.28 14.81
C HIS A 139 -0.08 -7.69 13.33
N TYR A 140 0.02 -6.73 12.41
CA TYR A 140 0.22 -7.03 11.01
C TYR A 140 1.52 -7.82 10.81
N GLY A 141 1.46 -8.92 10.05
CA GLY A 141 2.56 -9.89 9.93
C GLY A 141 2.50 -11.09 10.88
N ALA A 142 1.64 -11.08 11.91
CA ALA A 142 1.53 -12.19 12.86
C ALA A 142 0.85 -13.46 12.30
N LEU A 143 0.14 -13.33 11.18
CA LEU A 143 -0.52 -14.41 10.46
C LEU A 143 -0.05 -14.40 8.99
N PRO A 144 -0.08 -15.54 8.29
CA PRO A 144 0.21 -15.56 6.86
C PRO A 144 -0.88 -14.83 6.07
N ALA A 145 -0.51 -14.37 4.87
CA ALA A 145 -1.39 -13.73 3.91
C ALA A 145 -1.18 -14.35 2.51
N HIS A 146 -1.92 -13.88 1.51
CA HIS A 146 -1.75 -14.30 0.12
C HIS A 146 -1.50 -13.08 -0.76
N ALA A 147 -0.67 -13.21 -1.80
CA ALA A 147 -0.34 -12.12 -2.70
C ALA A 147 -1.37 -11.88 -3.82
N GLY A 148 -2.45 -12.67 -3.86
CA GLY A 148 -3.38 -12.73 -5.00
C GLY A 148 -3.91 -11.38 -5.51
N LEU A 149 -4.12 -10.39 -4.63
CA LEU A 149 -4.58 -9.07 -5.07
C LEU A 149 -3.54 -8.34 -5.94
N TRP A 150 -2.25 -8.46 -5.60
CA TRP A 150 -1.16 -7.90 -6.40
C TRP A 150 -0.91 -8.73 -7.65
N GLU A 151 -0.90 -10.06 -7.52
CA GLU A 151 -0.69 -10.99 -8.65
C GLU A 151 -1.73 -10.76 -9.75
N SER A 152 -3.01 -10.61 -9.41
CA SER A 152 -4.07 -10.32 -10.39
C SER A 152 -3.92 -8.96 -11.10
N ALA A 153 -3.14 -8.03 -10.56
CA ALA A 153 -2.87 -6.75 -11.21
C ALA A 153 -1.67 -6.81 -12.18
N GLN A 154 -0.86 -7.88 -12.11
CA GLN A 154 0.30 -8.09 -12.98
C GLN A 154 -0.02 -8.94 -14.22
N GLU A 155 -1.16 -9.63 -14.23
CA GLU A 155 -1.69 -10.40 -15.37
C GLU A 155 -2.33 -9.50 -16.43
#